data_AF-R4LRA2-F1
#
_entry.id   AF-R4LRA2-F1
#
_cell.length_a   1.000
_cell.length_b   1.000
_cell.length_c   1.000
_cell.angle_alpha   90.00
_cell.angle_beta   90.00
_cell.angle_gamma   90.00
#
_symmetry.space_group_name_H-M   'P 1'
#
loop_
_entity.id
_entity.type
_entity.pdbx_description
1 polymer ?
#
loop_
_entity_poly.entity_id
_entity_poly.type
_entity_poly.pdbx_seq_one_letter_code
_entity_poly.pdbx_strand_id
1 'polypeptide(L)'
;MRGRQGVLHTGHHLIDLGARADDSDAGKVAEGVGRTVVHFADVSDAEIAAYVASAEPLYVAGAFTIDGLGGAFVERIEGDHGNVVGLSLPLFRGLLSQVGLTVPQLWAGHGVS
;
A
#
# COMPACT_ATOMS: atom_id res chain seq x y z
N MET A 1 17.88 6.61 -7.29
CA MET A 1 17.40 5.21 -7.42
C MET A 1 17.55 4.65 -8.84
N ARG A 2 17.99 5.45 -9.85
CA ARG A 2 18.14 4.99 -11.24
C ARG A 2 18.84 3.64 -11.38
N GLY A 3 18.33 2.78 -12.25
CA GLY A 3 18.88 1.45 -12.55
C GLY A 3 18.97 0.50 -11.35
N ARG A 4 18.31 0.83 -10.23
CA ARG A 4 18.32 0.03 -8.99
C ARG A 4 16.89 -0.35 -8.63
N GLN A 5 16.80 -1.22 -7.63
CA GLN A 5 15.52 -1.57 -7.01
C GLN A 5 15.38 -0.98 -5.62
N GLY A 6 14.15 -0.61 -5.27
CA GLY A 6 13.72 -0.29 -3.92
C GLY A 6 12.84 -1.40 -3.36
N VAL A 7 12.87 -1.59 -2.03
CA VAL A 7 11.97 -2.49 -1.34
C VAL A 7 11.06 -1.69 -0.43
N LEU A 8 9.76 -1.77 -0.68
CA LEU A 8 8.73 -1.12 0.12
C LEU A 8 8.13 -2.14 1.09
N HIS A 9 7.99 -1.74 2.35
CA HIS A 9 7.29 -2.50 3.37
C HIS A 9 6.07 -1.70 3.84
N THR A 10 4.90 -2.34 3.83
CA THR A 10 3.63 -1.70 4.19
C THR A 10 3.00 -2.47 5.33
N GLY A 11 3.05 -1.88 6.52
CA GLY A 11 2.45 -2.43 7.73
C GLY A 11 0.95 -2.18 7.78
N HIS A 12 0.21 -3.19 8.18
CA HIS A 12 -1.23 -3.15 8.43
C HIS A 12 -1.48 -3.56 9.87
N HIS A 13 -2.31 -2.79 10.57
CA HIS A 13 -2.75 -3.09 11.92
C HIS A 13 -4.26 -2.91 11.98
N LEU A 14 -4.98 -4.03 12.13
CA LEU A 14 -6.43 -4.11 12.16
C LEU A 14 -6.88 -4.34 13.61
N ILE A 15 -7.78 -3.49 14.08
CA ILE A 15 -8.41 -3.63 15.41
C ILE A 15 -9.91 -3.76 15.19
N ASP A 16 -10.48 -4.89 15.56
CA ASP A 16 -11.93 -5.06 15.66
C ASP A 16 -12.42 -4.45 16.97
N LEU A 17 -13.28 -3.44 16.84
CA LEU A 17 -13.91 -2.73 17.95
C LEU A 17 -15.25 -3.36 18.36
N GLY A 18 -15.69 -4.41 17.68
CA GLY A 18 -17.02 -5.02 17.78
C GLY A 18 -17.30 -5.90 18.98
N ALA A 19 -16.49 -5.84 20.05
CA ALA A 19 -16.82 -6.49 21.32
C ALA A 19 -18.16 -5.94 21.83
N ARG A 20 -19.25 -6.68 21.62
CA ARG A 20 -20.54 -6.38 22.24
C ARG A 20 -20.36 -6.54 23.75
N ALA A 21 -21.06 -5.73 24.53
CA ALA A 21 -20.89 -5.60 26.00
C ALA A 21 -21.02 -6.91 26.80
N ASP A 22 -21.40 -8.01 26.14
CA ASP A 22 -21.74 -9.31 26.71
C ASP A 22 -20.78 -10.42 26.20
N ASP A 23 -19.83 -10.07 25.33
CA ASP A 23 -18.92 -10.99 24.67
C ASP A 23 -17.54 -10.98 25.36
N SER A 24 -17.09 -12.14 25.83
CA SER A 24 -15.79 -12.31 26.49
C SER A 24 -14.60 -12.20 25.52
N ASP A 25 -14.88 -12.11 24.22
CA ASP A 25 -13.87 -11.84 23.19
C ASP A 25 -13.46 -10.36 23.25
N ALA A 26 -12.37 -10.09 23.96
CA ALA A 26 -11.63 -8.83 23.84
C ALA A 26 -11.40 -8.52 22.35
N GLY A 27 -11.51 -7.24 21.97
CA GLY A 27 -11.39 -6.78 20.58
C GLY A 27 -10.22 -7.45 19.86
N LYS A 28 -10.53 -8.11 18.73
CA LYS A 28 -9.55 -8.92 18.00
C LYS A 28 -8.59 -8.00 17.25
N VAL A 29 -7.30 -8.30 17.35
CA VAL A 29 -6.24 -7.57 16.64
C VAL A 29 -5.58 -8.50 15.64
N ALA A 30 -5.32 -8.00 14.44
CA ALA A 30 -4.55 -8.69 13.41
C ALA A 30 -3.56 -7.73 12.77
N GLU A 31 -2.33 -8.17 12.59
CA GLU A 31 -1.26 -7.37 12.01
C GLU A 31 -0.50 -8.12 10.91
N GLY A 32 0.06 -7.38 9.98
CA GLY A 32 0.87 -7.96 8.93
C GLY A 32 1.64 -6.92 8.14
N VAL A 33 2.74 -7.36 7.52
CA VAL A 33 3.58 -6.49 6.67
C VAL A 33 3.63 -7.06 5.27
N GLY A 34 3.21 -6.26 4.30
CA GLY A 34 3.39 -6.55 2.88
C GLY A 34 4.77 -6.09 2.42
N ARG A 35 5.37 -6.80 1.47
CA ARG A 35 6.65 -6.45 0.87
C ARG A 35 6.51 -6.41 -0.65
N THR A 36 7.00 -5.34 -1.26
CA THR A 36 7.00 -5.17 -2.72
C THR A 36 8.34 -4.61 -3.19
N VAL A 37 8.89 -5.18 -4.26
CA VAL A 37 10.12 -4.70 -4.91
C VAL A 37 9.73 -3.87 -6.12
N VAL A 38 10.31 -2.68 -6.24
CA VAL A 38 10.11 -1.76 -7.36
C VAL A 38 11.44 -1.58 -8.08
N HIS A 39 11.46 -1.86 -9.38
CA HIS A 39 12.63 -1.70 -10.25
C HIS A 39 12.50 -0.40 -11.04
N PHE A 40 13.51 0.45 -10.92
CA PHE A 40 13.54 1.75 -11.59
C PHE A 40 14.41 1.70 -12.84
N ALA A 41 13.95 2.37 -13.88
CA ALA A 41 14.68 2.53 -15.12
C ALA A 41 16.04 3.19 -14.90
N ASP A 42 16.99 2.88 -15.78
CA ASP A 42 18.24 3.63 -15.88
C ASP A 42 18.01 4.93 -16.65
N VAL A 43 17.49 5.93 -15.92
CA VAL A 43 17.11 7.24 -16.47
C VAL A 43 18.31 8.19 -16.57
N SER A 44 18.29 9.02 -17.60
CA SER A 44 19.32 10.03 -17.84
C SER A 44 19.27 11.18 -16.82
N ASP A 45 20.38 11.91 -16.68
CA ASP A 45 20.43 13.10 -15.82
C ASP A 45 19.44 14.19 -16.27
N ALA A 46 19.15 14.28 -17.57
CA ALA A 46 18.18 15.22 -18.12
C ALA A 46 16.74 14.89 -17.69
N GLU A 47 16.37 13.61 -17.70
CA GLU A 47 15.06 13.16 -17.23
C GLU A 47 14.91 13.36 -15.71
N ILE A 48 15.98 13.08 -14.94
CA ILE A 48 15.99 13.35 -13.50
C ILE A 48 15.79 14.84 -13.22
N ALA A 49 16.51 15.71 -13.93
CA ALA A 49 16.39 17.16 -13.75
C ALA A 49 14.99 17.66 -14.11
N ALA A 50 14.39 17.17 -15.20
CA ALA A 50 13.02 17.49 -15.59
C ALA A 50 12.00 17.03 -14.54
N TYR A 51 12.19 15.83 -13.96
CA TYR A 51 11.31 15.33 -12.91
C TYR A 51 11.43 16.15 -11.62
N VAL A 52 12.66 16.51 -11.21
CA VAL A 52 12.86 17.39 -10.04
C VAL A 52 12.20 18.77 -10.26
N ALA A 53 12.27 19.30 -11.47
CA ALA A 53 11.64 20.58 -11.81
C ALA A 53 10.10 20.57 -11.73
N SER A 54 9.46 19.39 -11.76
CA SER A 54 8.00 19.26 -11.55
C SER A 54 7.58 19.49 -10.08
N ALA A 55 8.53 19.46 -9.15
CA ALA A 55 8.34 19.50 -7.69
C ALA A 55 7.56 18.33 -7.08
N GLU A 56 6.90 17.47 -7.86
CA GLU A 56 6.27 16.22 -7.38
C GLU A 56 7.18 15.39 -6.44
N PRO A 57 8.46 15.11 -6.78
CA PRO A 57 9.32 14.28 -5.94
C PRO A 57 9.58 14.85 -4.53
N LEU A 58 9.29 16.14 -4.30
CA LEU A 58 9.49 16.79 -3.01
C LEU A 58 8.35 16.51 -2.01
N TYR A 59 7.19 16.05 -2.48
CA TYR A 59 5.99 15.86 -1.67
C TYR A 59 5.66 14.39 -1.41
N VAL A 60 6.52 13.48 -1.84
CA VAL A 60 6.24 12.03 -1.85
C VAL A 60 7.40 11.25 -1.25
N ALA A 61 7.09 10.16 -0.55
CA ALA A 61 8.12 9.34 0.07
C ALA A 61 9.02 8.68 -0.99
N GLY A 62 10.34 8.78 -0.82
CA GLY A 62 11.29 8.19 -1.77
C GLY A 62 11.37 8.88 -3.13
N ALA A 63 10.80 10.09 -3.27
CA ALA A 63 10.76 10.85 -4.52
C ALA A 63 10.13 10.08 -5.69
N PHE A 64 9.09 9.28 -5.39
CA PHE A 64 8.38 8.48 -6.38
C PHE A 64 6.92 8.24 -5.97
N THR A 65 6.01 8.38 -6.93
CA THR A 65 4.64 7.88 -6.87
C THR A 65 4.35 7.03 -8.10
N ILE A 66 3.71 5.88 -7.89
CA ILE A 66 3.37 4.94 -8.97
C ILE A 66 2.26 5.48 -9.88
N ASP A 67 1.43 6.35 -9.34
CA ASP A 67 0.27 6.99 -9.96
C ASP A 67 0.52 8.44 -10.38
N GLY A 68 1.74 8.96 -10.16
CA GLY A 68 2.18 10.28 -10.62
C GLY A 68 3.18 10.23 -11.77
N LEU A 69 3.90 11.33 -12.00
CA LEU A 69 4.95 11.44 -13.03
C LEU A 69 6.09 10.46 -12.77
N GLY A 70 6.39 10.15 -11.50
CA GLY A 70 7.39 9.15 -11.13
C GLY A 70 7.09 7.74 -11.67
N GLY A 71 5.82 7.42 -11.93
CA GLY A 71 5.36 6.15 -12.48
C GLY A 71 6.01 5.79 -13.82
N ALA A 72 6.31 6.80 -14.65
CA ALA A 72 6.97 6.63 -15.95
C ALA A 72 8.38 6.03 -15.85
N PHE A 73 9.01 6.09 -14.67
CA PHE A 73 10.37 5.59 -14.45
C PHE A 73 10.41 4.21 -13.78
N VAL A 74 9.26 3.55 -13.63
CA VAL A 74 9.17 2.17 -13.10
C VAL A 74 9.17 1.18 -14.26
N GLU A 75 10.13 0.26 -14.23
CA GLU A 75 10.19 -0.82 -15.23
C GLU A 75 9.36 -2.03 -14.81
N ARG A 76 9.38 -2.34 -13.50
CA ARG A 76 8.83 -3.59 -13.00
C ARG A 76 8.50 -3.52 -11.52
N ILE A 77 7.45 -4.25 -11.16
CA ILE A 77 7.04 -4.46 -9.77
C ILE A 77 7.00 -5.95 -9.51
N GLU A 78 7.63 -6.39 -8.43
CA GLU A 78 7.51 -7.75 -7.91
C GLU A 78 6.75 -7.73 -6.59
N GLY A 79 5.64 -8.45 -6.51
CA GLY A 79 4.77 -8.50 -5.34
C GLY A 79 3.47 -7.72 -5.58
N ASP A 80 2.94 -7.12 -4.52
CA ASP A 80 1.65 -6.43 -4.58
C ASP A 80 1.84 -4.92 -4.77
N HIS A 81 1.37 -4.40 -5.89
CA HIS A 81 1.33 -2.96 -6.18
C HIS A 81 0.55 -2.14 -5.13
N GLY A 82 -0.43 -2.74 -4.43
CA GLY A 82 -1.19 -2.06 -3.38
C GLY A 82 -0.30 -1.61 -2.22
N ASN A 83 0.77 -2.36 -1.91
CA ASN A 83 1.76 -1.90 -0.93
C ASN A 83 2.46 -0.61 -1.35
N VAL A 84 2.68 -0.41 -2.66
CA VAL A 84 3.31 0.82 -3.19
C VAL A 84 2.38 2.02 -3.03
N VAL A 85 1.08 1.81 -3.20
CA VAL A 85 0.04 2.82 -2.96
C VAL A 85 -0.15 3.08 -1.46
N GLY A 86 0.07 2.06 -0.61
CA GLY A 86 -0.01 2.14 0.84
C GLY A 86 -1.01 1.19 1.50
N LEU A 87 -1.72 0.36 0.73
CA LEU A 87 -2.66 -0.65 1.24
C LEU A 87 -2.66 -1.91 0.35
N SER A 88 -2.27 -3.06 0.92
CA SER A 88 -2.38 -4.35 0.25
C SER A 88 -3.74 -4.98 0.51
N LEU A 89 -4.59 -5.02 -0.52
CA LEU A 89 -5.90 -5.66 -0.42
C LEU A 89 -5.82 -7.17 -0.17
N PRO A 90 -4.89 -7.94 -0.79
CA PRO A 90 -4.71 -9.35 -0.45
C PRO A 90 -4.31 -9.57 1.02
N LEU A 91 -3.38 -8.76 1.56
CA LEU A 91 -2.99 -8.84 2.97
C LEU A 91 -4.15 -8.46 3.87
N PHE A 92 -4.80 -7.32 3.59
CA PHE A 92 -5.97 -6.86 4.33
C PHE A 92 -7.09 -7.90 4.39
N ARG A 93 -7.41 -8.55 3.26
CA ARG A 93 -8.37 -9.67 3.22
C ARG A 93 -7.95 -10.82 4.14
N GLY A 94 -6.66 -11.16 4.19
CA GLY A 94 -6.12 -12.16 5.10
C GLY A 94 -6.27 -11.76 6.57
N LEU A 95 -5.98 -10.51 6.91
CA LEU A 95 -6.14 -9.99 8.28
C LEU A 95 -7.60 -9.96 8.73
N LEU A 96 -8.54 -9.61 7.84
CA LEU A 96 -9.96 -9.70 8.14
C LEU A 96 -10.37 -11.13 8.55
N SER A 97 -9.86 -12.14 7.84
CA SER A 97 -10.16 -13.54 8.18
C SER A 97 -9.63 -13.94 9.56
N GLN A 98 -8.54 -13.34 10.04
CA GLN A 98 -7.99 -13.60 11.38
C GLN A 98 -8.89 -13.05 12.49
N VAL A 99 -9.65 -11.98 12.22
CA VAL A 99 -10.65 -11.44 13.16
C VAL A 99 -12.06 -12.00 12.91
N GLY A 100 -12.20 -13.01 12.05
CA GLY A 100 -13.50 -13.65 11.76
C GLY A 100 -14.39 -12.85 10.81
N LEU A 101 -13.82 -11.89 10.08
CA LEU A 101 -14.51 -11.06 9.09
C LEU A 101 -14.12 -11.43 7.65
N THR A 102 -14.97 -11.05 6.72
CA THR A 102 -14.75 -11.19 5.27
C THR A 102 -14.96 -9.84 4.59
N VAL A 103 -14.28 -9.62 3.47
CA VAL A 103 -14.43 -8.38 2.69
C VAL A 103 -15.89 -8.10 2.30
N PRO A 104 -16.70 -9.07 1.81
CA PRO A 104 -18.09 -8.80 1.44
C PRO A 104 -18.98 -8.34 2.59
N GLN A 105 -18.71 -8.74 3.83
CA GLN A 105 -19.46 -8.25 4.99
C GLN A 105 -19.30 -6.73 5.19
N LEU A 106 -18.20 -6.14 4.70
CA LEU A 106 -17.96 -4.70 4.77
C LEU A 106 -18.75 -3.91 3.71
N TRP A 107 -19.29 -4.56 2.68
CA TRP A 107 -20.06 -3.88 1.63
C TRP A 107 -21.45 -3.44 2.10
N ALA A 108 -22.02 -4.16 3.06
CA ALA A 108 -23.39 -3.95 3.54
C ALA A 108 -23.58 -2.68 4.39
N GLY A 109 -22.51 -1.91 4.65
CA GLY A 109 -22.52 -0.68 5.46
C GLY A 109 -22.57 0.64 4.68
N HIS A 110 -22.44 0.61 3.35
CA HIS A 110 -22.52 1.81 2.52
C HIS A 110 -23.70 1.67 1.57
N GLY A 111 -24.86 2.20 1.99
CA GLY A 111 -26.02 2.32 1.13
C GLY A 111 -25.61 3.04 -0.16
N VAL A 112 -25.53 2.27 -1.25
CA VAL A 112 -25.61 2.83 -2.60
C VAL A 112 -27.07 3.24 -2.73
N SER A 113 -27.33 4.53 -2.51
CA SER A 113 -28.58 5.17 -2.94
C SER A 113 -28.61 5.30 -4.45
#